data_AF-A0A935LDG3-F1
#
_entry.id   AF-A0A935LDG3-F1
#
_cell.length_a   1.000
_cell.length_b   1.000
_cell.length_c   1.000
_cell.angle_alpha   90.00
_cell.angle_beta   90.00
_cell.angle_gamma   90.00
#
_symmetry.space_group_name_H-M   'P 1'
#
loop_
_entity.id
_entity.type
_entity.pdbx_description
1 polymer ?
#
loop_
_entity_poly.entity_id
_entity_poly.type
_entity_poly.pdbx_seq_one_letter_code
_entity_poly.pdbx_strand_id
1 'polypeptide(L)'
;MPTTTTSIMICRSDNLSKGGTLCKKKGAVYMRALQTQAGRAAGMACMGWQQCAPIRMIETATHNQLSISIFTAYPSPQGMGKVGIRTFTCRTQCHFAHPIARRHNMVQRAFCTVLSGLAFLLFGLPGHAADIALTLATLPNGNHKYYHKLLEESLKAQGHSVIISVKDNLPQPRIVSYIEHGELTLHWFLQTKERDGKFVAVHHKLTQGLIGQRVMLIPKGDEAVYERVKTLDDLKVTGKVAGLGQGWFDADVWKESGLKVMEQAGDWKQLYPMLASKTRGVDYFPRGATEIVAEAHANPDLAIEPRLLLVYPRDFGFYLSKPHAALKPVIEAALEKAEKSGLQKKLIAEFFGASIASLNINKRIVIPLKNPTAN
;
A
#
# COMPACT_ATOMS: atom_id res chain seq x y z
N MET A 1 9.59 24.53 -10.31
CA MET A 1 8.37 25.09 -9.67
C MET A 1 8.50 24.86 -8.17
N PRO A 2 8.48 25.88 -7.31
CA PRO A 2 8.58 25.67 -5.88
C PRO A 2 7.22 25.26 -5.30
N THR A 3 7.24 24.19 -4.51
CA THR A 3 6.11 23.64 -3.77
C THR A 3 5.69 24.57 -2.63
N THR A 4 4.40 24.90 -2.56
CA THR A 4 3.81 25.73 -1.51
C THR A 4 3.44 24.84 -0.31
N THR A 5 4.12 25.01 0.82
CA THR A 5 3.73 24.33 2.08
C THR A 5 2.78 25.24 2.85
N THR A 6 1.51 24.85 2.97
CA THR A 6 0.53 25.55 3.80
C THR A 6 0.64 25.03 5.23
N SER A 7 1.00 25.90 6.18
CA SER A 7 0.98 25.58 7.62
C SER A 7 -0.10 26.42 8.30
N ILE A 8 -1.03 25.77 9.02
CA ILE A 8 -2.10 26.41 9.78
C ILE A 8 -1.63 26.56 11.23
N MET A 9 -1.57 27.79 11.74
CA MET A 9 -1.26 28.09 13.14
C MET A 9 -2.50 28.71 13.78
N ILE A 10 -3.01 28.11 14.86
CA ILE A 10 -4.18 28.61 15.60
C ILE A 10 -3.68 29.22 16.91
N CYS A 11 -3.81 30.53 17.07
CA CYS A 11 -3.58 31.24 18.33
C CYS A 11 -4.92 31.65 18.95
N ARG A 12 -5.10 31.36 20.25
CA ARG A 12 -6.28 31.78 21.02
C ARG A 12 -6.04 33.19 21.58
N SER A 13 -6.98 34.09 21.34
CA SER A 13 -6.99 35.46 21.87
C SER A 13 -8.11 35.56 22.91
N ASP A 14 -7.77 35.51 24.20
CA ASP A 14 -8.71 35.85 25.26
C ASP A 14 -8.40 37.26 25.77
N ASN A 15 -9.47 38.02 25.99
CA ASN A 15 -9.46 39.45 26.22
C ASN A 15 -8.96 39.85 27.63
N LEU A 16 -8.07 40.85 27.60
CA LEU A 16 -7.88 41.95 28.56
C LEU A 16 -6.98 41.81 29.80
N SER A 17 -6.02 42.75 29.77
CA SER A 17 -5.49 43.59 30.86
C SER A 17 -4.19 43.15 31.53
N LYS A 18 -3.17 44.00 31.31
CA LYS A 18 -1.88 44.10 32.03
C LYS A 18 -0.95 42.88 31.98
N GLY A 19 -0.01 42.94 31.03
CA GLY A 19 1.40 42.54 31.18
C GLY A 19 1.72 41.16 31.76
N GLY A 20 1.85 40.16 30.88
CA GLY A 20 2.57 38.92 31.18
C GLY A 20 1.99 37.69 30.49
N THR A 21 2.75 37.06 29.57
CA THR A 21 2.41 35.74 29.04
C THR A 21 3.13 34.68 29.88
N LEU A 22 2.36 33.80 30.54
CA LEU A 22 2.89 32.66 31.29
C LEU A 22 2.94 31.43 30.36
N CYS A 23 4.13 30.96 30.01
CA CYS A 23 4.33 29.65 29.38
C CYS A 23 4.71 28.62 30.46
N LYS A 24 3.94 27.53 30.58
CA LYS A 24 4.27 26.39 31.47
C LYS A 24 4.99 25.30 30.65
N LYS A 25 6.22 24.95 31.04
CA LYS A 25 7.01 23.83 30.51
C LYS A 25 7.34 22.88 31.68
N LYS A 26 7.19 21.56 31.51
CA LYS A 26 7.80 20.57 32.43
C LYS A 26 9.27 20.41 32.05
N GLY A 27 10.18 20.76 32.97
CA GLY A 27 11.64 20.69 32.83
C GLY A 27 12.29 22.02 33.27
N ALA A 28 13.07 21.97 34.37
CA ALA A 28 13.57 23.08 35.21
C ALA A 28 14.39 24.21 34.49
N VAL A 29 14.09 25.50 34.77
CA VAL A 29 14.85 26.52 35.60
C VAL A 29 16.01 27.18 34.81
N TYR A 30 16.22 28.51 34.65
CA TYR A 30 15.62 29.82 35.00
C TYR A 30 16.04 30.82 33.88
N MET A 31 15.25 31.87 33.60
CA MET A 31 15.68 33.03 32.81
C MET A 31 15.96 34.20 33.76
N ARG A 32 17.13 34.84 33.65
CA ARG A 32 17.37 36.20 34.16
C ARG A 32 17.22 37.15 32.98
N ALA A 33 16.33 38.13 33.10
CA ALA A 33 16.12 39.15 32.08
C ALA A 33 17.35 40.07 31.96
N LEU A 34 17.68 40.44 30.73
CA LEU A 34 18.31 41.73 30.44
C LEU A 34 17.41 42.46 29.44
N GLN A 35 16.82 43.56 29.92
CA GLN A 35 16.30 44.62 29.06
C GLN A 35 17.46 45.19 28.26
N THR A 36 17.33 45.28 26.95
CA THR A 36 17.97 46.35 26.19
C THR A 36 17.00 46.88 25.15
N GLN A 37 16.89 48.21 25.19
CA GLN A 37 16.28 49.05 24.18
C GLN A 37 17.02 48.92 22.83
N ALA A 38 16.33 49.39 21.80
CA ALA A 38 16.85 49.76 20.49
C ALA A 38 17.02 48.60 19.49
N GLY A 39 16.39 48.80 18.34
CA GLY A 39 16.23 47.80 17.30
C GLY A 39 17.53 47.27 16.73
N ARG A 40 17.54 45.96 16.45
CA ARG A 40 17.95 45.31 15.19
C ARG A 40 17.74 43.80 15.36
N ALA A 41 17.53 43.14 14.23
CA ALA A 41 17.12 41.75 14.10
C ALA A 41 18.06 40.77 14.84
N ALA A 42 17.48 39.81 15.56
CA ALA A 42 18.13 38.55 15.90
C ALA A 42 17.41 37.44 15.14
N GLY A 43 18.08 36.86 14.15
CA GLY A 43 17.62 35.64 13.49
C GLY A 43 17.71 34.46 14.45
N MET A 44 16.69 33.61 14.44
CA MET A 44 16.76 32.27 15.04
C MET A 44 16.61 31.23 13.94
N ALA A 45 17.64 30.41 13.78
CA ALA A 45 17.61 29.17 13.01
C ALA A 45 17.16 28.03 13.93
N CYS A 46 16.28 27.15 13.44
CA CYS A 46 16.06 25.83 14.03
C CYS A 46 15.98 24.75 12.95
N MET A 47 16.84 23.75 13.11
CA MET A 47 16.88 22.45 12.43
C MET A 47 15.87 21.47 13.05
N GLY A 48 15.41 20.49 12.25
CA GLY A 48 14.97 19.18 12.75
C GLY A 48 13.46 18.95 12.95
N TRP A 49 12.95 17.85 12.38
CA TRP A 49 11.58 17.33 12.49
C TRP A 49 11.39 16.42 13.71
N GLN A 50 10.18 16.39 14.31
CA GLN A 50 9.51 15.15 14.77
C GLN A 50 8.01 15.37 15.10
N GLN A 51 7.27 14.26 15.04
CA GLN A 51 5.82 14.05 14.80
C GLN A 51 4.85 14.51 15.93
N CYS A 52 3.60 14.83 15.57
CA CYS A 52 2.46 14.96 16.49
C CYS A 52 1.25 14.11 16.02
N ALA A 53 0.62 13.40 16.96
CA ALA A 53 -0.57 12.54 16.80
C ALA A 53 -1.90 13.35 16.89
N PRO A 54 -3.05 12.80 16.44
CA PRO A 54 -4.32 13.54 16.43
C PRO A 54 -5.03 13.48 17.80
N ILE A 55 -5.55 14.61 18.26
CA ILE A 55 -6.46 14.70 19.42
C ILE A 55 -7.82 15.25 18.98
N ARG A 56 -8.86 14.60 19.50
CA ARG A 56 -10.32 14.76 19.30
C ARG A 56 -10.81 16.22 19.20
N MET A 57 -11.73 16.45 18.25
CA MET A 57 -12.64 17.61 18.27
C MET A 57 -13.64 17.46 19.42
N ILE A 58 -13.72 18.48 20.27
CA ILE A 58 -14.84 18.69 21.19
C ILE A 58 -15.60 19.90 20.67
N GLU A 59 -16.85 19.68 20.24
CA GLU A 59 -17.81 20.75 19.98
C GLU A 59 -18.18 21.42 21.31
N THR A 60 -18.02 22.74 21.38
CA THR A 60 -18.86 23.57 22.25
C THR A 60 -19.25 24.82 21.48
N ALA A 61 -20.54 24.91 21.20
CA ALA A 61 -21.19 26.06 20.59
C ALA A 61 -21.53 27.08 21.68
N THR A 62 -21.04 28.32 21.55
CA THR A 62 -21.68 29.50 22.16
C THR A 62 -21.43 30.74 21.30
N HIS A 63 -22.53 31.29 20.78
CA HIS A 63 -22.79 32.64 20.27
C HIS A 63 -21.94 33.25 19.13
N ASN A 64 -22.55 33.21 17.92
CA ASN A 64 -22.62 34.26 16.89
C ASN A 64 -21.39 35.16 16.69
N GLN A 65 -20.31 34.58 16.14
CA GLN A 65 -19.46 35.22 15.12
C GLN A 65 -18.47 34.17 14.59
N LEU A 66 -18.49 33.91 13.27
CA LEU A 66 -17.44 33.15 12.61
C LEU A 66 -16.60 34.13 11.79
N SER A 67 -15.40 34.42 12.27
CA SER A 67 -14.42 35.27 11.58
C SER A 67 -13.33 34.39 11.01
N ILE A 68 -13.25 34.28 9.68
CA ILE A 68 -12.16 33.56 9.00
C ILE A 68 -11.19 34.60 8.46
N SER A 69 -9.98 34.64 9.02
CA SER A 69 -8.88 35.46 8.51
C SER A 69 -7.92 34.57 7.73
N ILE A 70 -7.79 34.82 6.43
CA ILE A 70 -6.85 34.11 5.55
C ILE A 70 -5.64 35.03 5.34
N PHE A 71 -4.45 34.56 5.72
CA PHE A 71 -3.19 35.26 5.45
C PHE A 71 -2.56 34.72 4.17
N THR A 72 -2.40 35.57 3.16
CA THR A 72 -1.65 35.25 1.95
C THR A 72 -0.36 36.07 1.92
N ALA A 73 0.78 35.37 1.93
CA ALA A 73 2.09 35.97 1.73
C ALA A 73 2.57 35.64 0.30
N TYR A 74 2.97 36.68 -0.45
CA TYR A 74 3.61 36.52 -1.75
C TYR A 74 5.13 36.74 -1.60
N PRO A 75 5.98 35.87 -2.19
CA PRO A 75 7.41 36.14 -2.25
C PRO A 75 7.69 37.21 -3.32
N SER A 76 8.35 38.30 -2.93
CA SER A 76 8.93 39.32 -3.83
C SER A 76 10.44 39.06 -3.98
N PRO A 77 11.03 39.17 -5.19
CA PRO A 77 12.47 38.92 -5.41
C PRO A 77 13.39 40.03 -4.85
N GLN A 78 12.84 41.12 -4.31
CA GLN A 78 13.61 42.20 -3.69
C GLN A 78 12.96 42.54 -2.35
N GLY A 79 13.78 42.62 -1.30
CA GLY A 79 13.38 42.56 0.10
C GLY A 79 12.22 43.47 0.55
N MET A 80 11.53 43.00 1.59
CA MET A 80 10.32 43.52 2.25
C MET A 80 9.01 43.38 1.45
N GLY A 81 8.35 42.23 1.60
CA GLY A 81 6.97 42.02 1.14
C GLY A 81 5.95 42.70 2.07
N LYS A 82 5.02 43.49 1.50
CA LYS A 82 3.87 44.06 2.21
C LYS A 82 2.86 42.97 2.58
N VAL A 83 2.43 42.93 3.83
CA VAL A 83 1.33 42.07 4.30
C VAL A 83 0.01 42.76 3.98
N GLY A 84 -0.77 42.20 3.06
CA GLY A 84 -2.14 42.66 2.78
C GLY A 84 -3.14 41.89 3.64
N ILE A 85 -3.89 42.59 4.49
CA ILE A 85 -4.99 42.02 5.27
C ILE A 85 -6.28 42.16 4.44
N ARG A 86 -6.92 41.04 4.07
CA ARG A 86 -8.30 41.04 3.57
C ARG A 86 -9.20 40.33 4.55
N THR A 87 -9.98 41.11 5.29
CA THR A 87 -11.05 40.62 6.17
C THR A 87 -12.33 40.49 5.36
N PHE A 88 -12.79 39.27 5.09
CA PHE A 88 -14.14 39.04 4.61
C PHE A 88 -15.07 38.92 5.82
N THR A 89 -15.85 39.97 6.07
CA THR A 89 -16.95 39.92 7.05
C THR A 89 -18.23 39.56 6.33
N CYS A 90 -18.71 38.33 6.48
CA CYS A 90 -20.06 37.97 6.08
C CYS A 90 -21.01 38.52 7.16
N ARG A 91 -21.57 39.72 6.92
CA ARG A 91 -22.53 40.35 7.82
C ARG A 91 -23.93 39.91 7.39
N THR A 92 -24.49 38.88 8.03
CA THR A 92 -25.94 38.66 8.01
C THR A 92 -26.60 39.82 8.75
N GLN A 93 -27.08 40.83 8.03
CA GLN A 93 -27.96 41.86 8.58
C GLN A 93 -29.32 41.23 8.91
N CYS A 94 -29.48 40.74 10.13
CA CYS A 94 -30.81 40.59 10.72
C CYS A 94 -31.27 41.98 11.18
N HIS A 95 -32.05 42.68 10.35
CA HIS A 95 -32.81 43.84 10.80
C HIS A 95 -33.94 43.37 11.72
N PHE A 96 -33.83 43.68 13.01
CA PHE A 96 -34.97 43.70 13.93
C PHE A 96 -35.88 44.87 13.53
N ALA A 97 -37.08 44.56 13.05
CA ALA A 97 -38.14 45.53 12.82
C ALA A 97 -39.08 45.57 14.04
N HIS A 98 -39.35 46.78 14.56
CA HIS A 98 -40.45 47.03 15.50
C HIS A 98 -41.81 46.86 14.80
N PRO A 99 -42.90 46.56 15.53
CA PRO A 99 -44.09 45.94 14.97
C PRO A 99 -45.17 46.97 14.65
N ILE A 100 -45.29 47.40 13.39
CA ILE A 100 -46.52 48.03 12.87
C ILE A 100 -46.70 47.59 11.41
N ALA A 101 -47.95 47.34 11.04
CA ALA A 101 -48.48 47.04 9.71
C ALA A 101 -48.47 45.55 9.29
N ARG A 102 -49.60 44.90 9.64
CA ARG A 102 -50.14 43.74 8.95
C ARG A 102 -50.45 44.08 7.48
N ARG A 103 -50.28 43.05 6.65
CA ARG A 103 -50.82 42.79 5.29
C ARG A 103 -49.85 43.07 4.14
N HIS A 104 -49.84 42.08 3.24
CA HIS A 104 -49.13 41.95 1.96
C HIS A 104 -47.64 41.59 2.06
N ASN A 105 -47.35 40.30 1.88
CA ASN A 105 -46.41 39.80 0.85
C ASN A 105 -46.18 38.29 0.99
N MET A 106 -47.21 37.51 0.65
CA MET A 106 -47.12 36.04 0.52
C MET A 106 -46.45 35.62 -0.81
N VAL A 107 -46.25 36.55 -1.75
CA VAL A 107 -45.68 36.28 -3.08
C VAL A 107 -44.15 36.34 -3.10
N GLN A 108 -43.51 37.05 -2.16
CA GLN A 108 -42.06 37.30 -2.19
C GLN A 108 -41.22 36.20 -1.52
N ARG A 109 -41.83 35.37 -0.66
CA ARG A 109 -41.18 34.20 -0.05
C ARG A 109 -41.09 32.98 -0.98
N ALA A 110 -41.93 32.92 -2.02
CA ALA A 110 -41.92 31.83 -2.99
C ALA A 110 -40.77 31.94 -4.01
N PHE A 111 -40.26 33.14 -4.27
CA PHE A 111 -39.20 33.36 -5.27
C PHE A 111 -37.79 33.00 -4.78
N CYS A 112 -37.50 33.09 -3.48
CA CYS A 112 -36.18 32.75 -2.94
C CYS A 112 -35.95 31.24 -2.77
N THR A 113 -36.99 30.44 -2.50
CA THR A 113 -36.87 28.97 -2.39
C THR A 113 -36.71 28.29 -3.74
N VAL A 114 -37.31 28.83 -4.81
CA VAL A 114 -37.15 28.31 -6.18
C VAL A 114 -35.75 28.62 -6.74
N LEU A 115 -35.17 29.80 -6.47
CA LEU A 115 -33.80 30.12 -6.90
C LEU A 115 -32.72 29.35 -6.12
N SER A 116 -32.96 29.03 -4.84
CA SER A 116 -32.01 28.24 -4.03
C SER A 116 -32.02 26.75 -4.42
N GLY A 117 -33.17 26.21 -4.84
CA GLY A 117 -33.28 24.85 -5.39
C GLY A 117 -32.64 24.68 -6.77
N LEU A 118 -32.71 25.72 -7.62
CA LEU A 118 -32.10 25.67 -8.96
C LEU A 118 -30.56 25.81 -8.92
N ALA A 119 -30.01 26.50 -7.92
CA ALA A 119 -28.56 26.62 -7.74
C ALA A 119 -27.89 25.32 -7.26
N PHE A 120 -28.61 24.46 -6.53
CA PHE A 120 -28.12 23.15 -6.11
C PHE A 120 -28.09 22.12 -7.25
N LEU A 121 -28.95 22.27 -8.26
CA LEU A 121 -28.95 21.43 -9.46
C LEU A 121 -27.85 21.79 -10.48
N LEU A 122 -27.27 22.99 -10.41
CA LEU A 122 -26.24 23.46 -11.34
C LEU A 122 -24.79 23.29 -10.83
N PHE A 123 -24.59 22.85 -9.58
CA PHE A 123 -23.26 22.57 -9.02
C PHE A 123 -22.97 21.07 -8.80
N GLY A 124 -23.77 20.18 -9.40
CA GLY A 124 -23.40 18.79 -9.56
C GLY A 124 -22.37 18.64 -10.70
N LEU A 125 -21.16 19.19 -10.54
CA LEU A 125 -20.07 18.81 -11.44
C LEU A 125 -19.89 17.29 -11.28
N PRO A 126 -20.06 16.48 -12.34
CA PRO A 126 -19.68 15.08 -12.27
C PRO A 126 -18.19 15.08 -11.98
N GLY A 127 -17.82 14.76 -10.73
CA GLY A 127 -16.44 14.55 -10.37
C GLY A 127 -15.91 13.44 -11.26
N HIS A 128 -15.26 13.81 -12.36
CA HIS A 128 -14.56 12.86 -13.20
C HIS A 128 -13.43 12.35 -12.31
N ALA A 129 -13.59 11.13 -11.81
CA ALA A 129 -12.52 10.42 -11.15
C ALA A 129 -11.37 10.40 -12.16
N ALA A 130 -10.25 11.05 -11.81
CA ALA A 130 -9.08 11.05 -12.67
C ALA A 130 -8.68 9.61 -12.99
N ASP A 131 -8.37 9.35 -14.26
CA ASP A 131 -8.00 8.01 -14.71
C ASP A 131 -6.77 7.51 -13.94
N ILE A 132 -6.85 6.27 -13.44
CA ILE A 132 -5.71 5.60 -12.81
C ILE A 132 -4.87 4.98 -13.92
N ALA A 133 -3.78 5.65 -14.28
CA ALA A 133 -2.78 5.11 -15.20
C ALA A 133 -1.82 4.15 -14.47
N LEU A 134 -1.69 2.94 -14.99
CA LEU A 134 -0.83 1.89 -14.45
C LEU A 134 0.14 1.40 -15.53
N THR A 135 1.43 1.44 -15.25
CA THR A 135 2.46 0.80 -16.08
C THR A 135 2.89 -0.51 -15.43
N LEU A 136 2.57 -1.64 -16.05
CA LEU A 136 2.76 -3.00 -15.50
C LEU A 136 3.72 -3.83 -16.35
N ALA A 137 4.39 -4.82 -15.75
CA ALA A 137 5.29 -5.73 -16.46
C ALA A 137 4.56 -6.99 -16.92
N THR A 138 4.78 -7.44 -18.16
CA THR A 138 4.34 -8.78 -18.58
C THR A 138 5.47 -9.79 -18.44
N LEU A 139 5.09 -11.04 -18.14
CA LEU A 139 6.00 -12.17 -17.98
C LEU A 139 5.77 -13.20 -19.10
N PRO A 140 6.83 -13.82 -19.65
CA PRO A 140 6.71 -14.78 -20.74
C PRO A 140 5.80 -15.98 -20.43
N ASN A 141 5.73 -16.41 -19.16
CA ASN A 141 4.93 -17.55 -18.73
C ASN A 141 3.44 -17.24 -18.53
N GLY A 142 3.02 -15.98 -18.67
CA GLY A 142 1.62 -15.58 -18.49
C GLY A 142 1.13 -15.49 -17.05
N ASN A 143 1.94 -15.82 -16.04
CA ASN A 143 1.51 -15.80 -14.62
C ASN A 143 1.08 -14.40 -14.14
N HIS A 144 1.53 -13.35 -14.82
CA HIS A 144 1.14 -11.96 -14.59
C HIS A 144 -0.35 -11.68 -14.79
N LYS A 145 -1.02 -12.45 -15.66
CA LYS A 145 -2.41 -12.19 -16.09
C LYS A 145 -3.40 -12.15 -14.93
N TYR A 146 -3.27 -13.07 -13.97
CA TYR A 146 -4.11 -13.09 -12.77
C TYR A 146 -3.98 -11.78 -11.98
N TYR A 147 -2.75 -11.34 -11.70
CA TYR A 147 -2.49 -10.15 -10.89
C TYR A 147 -2.97 -8.88 -11.57
N HIS A 148 -2.77 -8.77 -12.89
CA HIS A 148 -3.27 -7.64 -13.67
C HIS A 148 -4.79 -7.59 -13.64
N LYS A 149 -5.46 -8.72 -13.87
CA LYS A 149 -6.93 -8.79 -13.88
C LYS A 149 -7.53 -8.52 -12.50
N LEU A 150 -6.94 -9.06 -11.43
CA LEU A 150 -7.35 -8.76 -10.05
C LEU A 150 -7.29 -7.26 -9.75
N LEU A 151 -6.17 -6.62 -10.11
CA LEU A 151 -6.00 -5.19 -9.90
C LEU A 151 -6.98 -4.36 -10.73
N GLU A 152 -7.12 -4.67 -12.02
CA GLU A 152 -7.99 -3.95 -12.93
C GLU A 152 -9.47 -4.07 -12.52
N GLU A 153 -9.95 -5.30 -12.28
CA GLU A 153 -11.36 -5.53 -11.92
C GLU A 153 -11.70 -5.00 -10.53
N SER A 154 -10.76 -5.06 -9.57
CA SER A 154 -10.98 -4.48 -8.24
C SER A 154 -11.12 -2.96 -8.28
N LEU A 155 -10.29 -2.27 -9.06
CA LEU A 155 -10.37 -0.82 -9.25
C LEU A 155 -11.65 -0.41 -10.00
N LYS A 156 -12.00 -1.12 -11.08
CA LYS A 156 -13.25 -0.87 -11.83
C LYS A 156 -14.49 -1.10 -10.97
N ALA A 157 -14.50 -2.10 -10.08
CA ALA A 157 -15.60 -2.36 -9.15
C ALA A 157 -15.79 -1.26 -8.08
N GLN A 158 -14.83 -0.35 -7.93
CA GLN A 158 -14.94 0.87 -7.12
C GLN A 158 -15.31 2.11 -7.94
N GLY A 159 -15.57 1.96 -9.25
CA GLY A 159 -15.92 3.06 -10.14
C GLY A 159 -14.71 3.85 -10.64
N HIS A 160 -13.49 3.33 -10.48
CA HIS A 160 -12.31 3.95 -11.08
C HIS A 160 -12.19 3.61 -12.56
N SER A 161 -11.86 4.61 -13.36
CA SER A 161 -11.36 4.41 -14.72
C SER A 161 -9.88 4.02 -14.64
N VAL A 162 -9.46 2.99 -15.39
CA VAL A 162 -8.12 2.41 -15.31
C VAL A 162 -7.54 2.30 -16.71
N ILE A 163 -6.33 2.83 -16.89
CA ILE A 163 -5.57 2.76 -18.14
C ILE A 163 -4.31 1.94 -17.86
N ILE A 164 -4.17 0.78 -18.51
CA ILE A 164 -3.01 -0.10 -18.32
C ILE A 164 -2.09 0.00 -19.54
N SER A 165 -0.85 0.40 -19.29
CA SER A 165 0.27 0.31 -20.21
C SER A 165 1.17 -0.86 -19.79
N VAL A 166 1.69 -1.62 -20.74
CA VAL A 166 2.54 -2.78 -20.44
C VAL A 166 3.98 -2.59 -20.92
N LYS A 167 4.94 -3.10 -20.13
CA LYS A 167 6.33 -3.29 -20.52
C LYS A 167 6.62 -4.77 -20.64
N ASP A 168 6.97 -5.22 -21.85
CA ASP A 168 6.94 -6.63 -22.18
C ASP A 168 8.20 -7.42 -21.85
N ASN A 169 7.98 -8.67 -21.45
CA ASN A 169 9.00 -9.72 -21.32
C ASN A 169 10.22 -9.30 -20.47
N LEU A 170 9.98 -8.59 -19.37
CA LEU A 170 11.04 -8.12 -18.50
C LEU A 170 11.59 -9.26 -17.63
N PRO A 171 12.91 -9.50 -17.60
CA PRO A 171 13.50 -10.40 -16.61
C PRO A 171 13.38 -9.80 -15.20
N GLN A 172 13.26 -10.65 -14.18
CA GLN A 172 13.03 -10.25 -12.78
C GLN A 172 13.97 -9.13 -12.27
N PRO A 173 15.31 -9.19 -12.48
CA PRO A 173 16.20 -8.11 -12.06
C PRO A 173 15.85 -6.74 -12.69
N ARG A 174 15.37 -6.74 -13.94
CA ARG A 174 14.94 -5.52 -14.63
C ARG A 174 13.62 -4.98 -14.07
N ILE A 175 12.71 -5.86 -13.65
CA ILE A 175 11.45 -5.46 -12.99
C ILE A 175 11.75 -4.72 -11.68
N VAL A 176 12.66 -5.27 -10.85
CA VAL A 176 13.08 -4.61 -9.60
C VAL A 176 13.63 -3.22 -9.90
N SER A 177 14.56 -3.12 -10.86
CA SER A 177 15.12 -1.83 -11.28
C SER A 177 14.05 -0.84 -11.76
N TYR A 178 13.07 -1.28 -12.55
CA TYR A 178 12.01 -0.40 -13.06
C TYR A 178 11.06 0.08 -11.97
N ILE A 179 10.78 -0.73 -10.95
CA ILE A 179 10.02 -0.28 -9.77
C ILE A 179 10.85 0.75 -8.99
N GLU A 180 12.15 0.51 -8.79
CA GLU A 180 13.05 1.45 -8.08
C GLU A 180 13.07 2.84 -8.74
N HIS A 181 13.10 2.88 -10.07
CA HIS A 181 13.15 4.14 -10.84
C HIS A 181 11.77 4.69 -11.22
N GLY A 182 10.67 4.04 -10.81
CA GLY A 182 9.31 4.50 -11.09
C GLY A 182 8.82 4.30 -12.52
N GLU A 183 9.56 3.54 -13.34
CA GLU A 183 9.13 3.16 -14.70
C GLU A 183 7.98 2.16 -14.69
N LEU A 184 7.87 1.35 -13.63
CA LEU A 184 6.70 0.55 -13.31
C LEU A 184 5.94 1.20 -12.16
N THR A 185 4.62 1.24 -12.29
CA THR A 185 3.74 1.73 -11.22
C THR A 185 3.77 0.78 -10.03
N LEU A 186 3.64 -0.52 -10.31
CA LEU A 186 3.70 -1.57 -9.29
C LEU A 186 4.10 -2.93 -9.88
N HIS A 187 4.45 -3.83 -8.98
CA HIS A 187 4.64 -5.26 -9.25
C HIS A 187 4.28 -6.08 -8.01
N TRP A 188 3.99 -7.37 -8.17
CA TRP A 188 3.78 -8.26 -7.03
C TRP A 188 5.08 -8.95 -6.64
N PHE A 189 5.40 -8.97 -5.35
CA PHE A 189 6.57 -9.68 -4.83
C PHE A 189 6.20 -10.42 -3.55
N LEU A 190 7.02 -11.40 -3.19
CA LEU A 190 7.04 -11.89 -1.81
C LEU A 190 7.60 -10.78 -0.92
N GLN A 191 6.94 -10.55 0.21
CA GLN A 191 7.38 -9.53 1.16
C GLN A 191 8.76 -9.86 1.74
N THR A 192 9.63 -8.87 1.87
CA THR A 192 10.92 -8.96 2.58
C THR A 192 11.23 -7.63 3.24
N LYS A 193 12.02 -7.63 4.31
CA LYS A 193 12.48 -6.40 4.98
C LYS A 193 13.19 -5.45 4.01
N GLU A 194 13.95 -6.00 3.07
CA GLU A 194 14.64 -5.23 2.03
C GLU A 194 13.65 -4.50 1.11
N ARG A 195 12.62 -5.20 0.62
CA ARG A 195 11.60 -4.61 -0.26
C ARG A 195 10.75 -3.59 0.48
N ASP A 196 10.41 -3.84 1.74
CA ASP A 196 9.65 -2.89 2.58
C ASP A 196 10.43 -1.59 2.83
N GLY A 197 11.77 -1.63 2.82
CA GLY A 197 12.62 -0.44 2.87
C GLY A 197 12.77 0.30 1.53
N LYS A 198 12.58 -0.39 0.41
CA LYS A 198 12.78 0.15 -0.95
C LYS A 198 11.49 0.64 -1.60
N PHE A 199 10.37 -0.01 -1.33
CA PHE A 199 9.10 0.16 -2.04
C PHE A 199 7.95 0.40 -1.08
N VAL A 200 6.80 0.79 -1.63
CA VAL A 200 5.59 1.01 -0.84
C VAL A 200 4.70 -0.23 -0.90
N ALA A 201 4.69 -1.01 0.18
CA ALA A 201 3.89 -2.23 0.29
C ALA A 201 2.38 -1.94 0.35
N VAL A 202 1.60 -2.69 -0.42
CA VAL A 202 0.14 -2.79 -0.34
C VAL A 202 -0.19 -4.03 0.49
N HIS A 203 -0.83 -3.84 1.64
CA HIS A 203 -1.08 -4.91 2.61
C HIS A 203 -2.34 -5.68 2.26
N HIS A 204 -2.29 -6.45 1.18
CA HIS A 204 -3.36 -7.35 0.76
C HIS A 204 -2.79 -8.68 0.28
N LYS A 205 -3.39 -9.78 0.71
CA LYS A 205 -3.00 -11.14 0.34
C LYS A 205 -3.52 -11.46 -1.05
N LEU A 206 -2.65 -11.52 -2.06
CA LEU A 206 -3.09 -11.64 -3.46
C LEU A 206 -3.55 -13.03 -3.85
N THR A 207 -3.05 -14.09 -3.22
CA THR A 207 -3.37 -15.49 -3.57
C THR A 207 -4.07 -16.25 -2.45
N GLN A 208 -4.53 -15.55 -1.41
CA GLN A 208 -5.15 -16.15 -0.21
C GLN A 208 -4.28 -17.25 0.42
N GLY A 209 -2.96 -17.05 0.41
CA GLY A 209 -1.96 -17.94 1.00
C GLY A 209 -1.52 -19.13 0.12
N LEU A 210 -2.02 -19.25 -1.11
CA LEU A 210 -1.66 -20.35 -2.01
C LEU A 210 -0.17 -20.38 -2.37
N ILE A 211 0.49 -19.22 -2.47
CA ILE A 211 1.94 -19.19 -2.72
C ILE A 211 2.75 -19.75 -1.55
N GLY A 212 2.26 -19.63 -0.31
CA GLY A 212 2.89 -20.21 0.89
C GLY A 212 2.66 -21.73 1.03
N GLN A 213 1.81 -22.31 0.17
CA GLN A 213 1.61 -23.74 0.05
C GLN A 213 2.58 -24.29 -1.01
N ARG A 214 3.69 -24.86 -0.55
CA ARG A 214 4.78 -25.33 -1.40
C ARG A 214 4.63 -26.82 -1.67
N VAL A 215 4.59 -27.15 -2.95
CA VAL A 215 4.66 -28.52 -3.44
C VAL A 215 6.03 -28.70 -4.08
N MET A 216 6.59 -29.90 -4.01
CA MET A 216 7.93 -30.17 -4.52
C MET A 216 7.88 -30.68 -5.95
N LEU A 217 8.69 -30.09 -6.82
CA LEU A 217 9.16 -30.78 -8.01
C LEU A 217 10.32 -31.69 -7.60
N ILE A 218 10.30 -32.91 -8.10
CA ILE A 218 11.32 -33.92 -7.87
C ILE A 218 11.71 -34.56 -9.21
N PRO A 219 12.88 -35.20 -9.33
CA PRO A 219 13.19 -35.98 -10.52
C PRO A 219 12.15 -37.09 -10.68
N LYS A 220 11.72 -37.35 -11.91
CA LYS A 220 10.77 -38.42 -12.18
C LYS A 220 11.35 -39.78 -11.74
N GLY A 221 10.55 -40.57 -11.02
CA GLY A 221 10.98 -41.85 -10.44
C GLY A 221 11.49 -41.78 -9.00
N ASP A 222 11.66 -40.58 -8.43
CA ASP A 222 12.11 -40.39 -7.04
C ASP A 222 10.96 -40.27 -6.04
N GLU A 223 9.70 -40.53 -6.43
CA GLU A 223 8.52 -40.45 -5.57
C GLU A 223 8.70 -41.31 -4.30
N ALA A 224 9.26 -42.52 -4.46
CA ALA A 224 9.48 -43.48 -3.38
C ALA A 224 10.39 -42.95 -2.26
N VAL A 225 11.28 -41.99 -2.57
CA VAL A 225 12.20 -41.39 -1.61
C VAL A 225 11.45 -40.65 -0.50
N TYR A 226 10.27 -40.10 -0.82
CA TYR A 226 9.49 -39.25 0.07
C TYR A 226 8.31 -39.98 0.73
N GLU A 227 8.05 -41.25 0.39
CA GLU A 227 6.87 -42.00 0.85
C GLU A 227 6.74 -42.08 2.38
N ARG A 228 7.88 -42.22 3.07
CA ARG A 228 7.94 -42.38 4.53
C ARG A 228 7.94 -41.05 5.28
N VAL A 229 8.09 -39.92 4.59
CA VAL A 229 8.11 -38.60 5.22
C VAL A 229 6.70 -38.22 5.65
N LYS A 230 6.53 -37.89 6.93
CA LYS A 230 5.24 -37.43 7.48
C LYS A 230 5.39 -36.13 8.29
N THR A 231 6.59 -35.82 8.73
CA THR A 231 6.90 -34.67 9.58
C THR A 231 8.10 -33.88 9.04
N LEU A 232 8.33 -32.69 9.58
CA LEU A 232 9.51 -31.89 9.26
C LEU A 232 10.80 -32.63 9.62
N ASP A 233 10.81 -33.35 10.75
CA ASP A 233 12.00 -34.08 11.18
C ASP A 233 12.29 -35.28 10.28
N ASP A 234 11.27 -35.99 9.81
CA ASP A 234 11.46 -37.02 8.78
C ASP A 234 12.11 -36.42 7.53
N LEU A 235 11.64 -35.26 7.07
CA LEU A 235 12.20 -34.59 5.90
C LEU A 235 13.66 -34.18 6.14
N LYS A 236 14.03 -33.70 7.33
CA LYS A 236 15.43 -33.42 7.68
C LYS A 236 16.30 -34.67 7.61
N VAL A 237 15.81 -35.81 8.15
CA VAL A 237 16.53 -37.08 8.19
C VAL A 237 16.84 -37.61 6.78
N THR A 238 15.99 -37.34 5.79
CA THR A 238 16.29 -37.69 4.38
C THR A 238 17.60 -37.08 3.88
N GLY A 239 18.04 -35.97 4.49
CA GLY A 239 19.25 -35.25 4.09
C GLY A 239 19.17 -34.59 2.72
N LYS A 240 17.97 -34.55 2.11
CA LYS A 240 17.69 -34.02 0.78
C LYS A 240 17.79 -32.50 0.73
N VAL A 241 18.28 -32.00 -0.39
CA VAL A 241 18.61 -30.58 -0.58
C VAL A 241 17.58 -29.90 -1.48
N ALA A 242 17.00 -28.81 -1.00
CA ALA A 242 16.13 -27.95 -1.80
C ALA A 242 16.94 -27.03 -2.70
N GLY A 243 16.54 -26.90 -3.96
CA GLY A 243 17.04 -25.86 -4.87
C GLY A 243 16.15 -24.62 -4.78
N LEU A 244 16.73 -23.46 -4.50
CA LEU A 244 16.01 -22.19 -4.39
C LEU A 244 16.77 -21.08 -5.10
N GLY A 245 16.09 -20.05 -5.60
CA GLY A 245 16.76 -18.88 -6.16
C GLY A 245 17.47 -18.07 -5.07
N GLN A 246 18.65 -17.53 -5.38
CA GLN A 246 19.39 -16.69 -4.44
C GLN A 246 18.57 -15.44 -4.05
N GLY A 247 18.53 -15.14 -2.74
CA GLY A 247 17.80 -13.98 -2.21
C GLY A 247 16.27 -14.15 -2.19
N TRP A 248 15.77 -15.36 -2.45
CA TRP A 248 14.36 -15.66 -2.23
C TRP A 248 14.08 -15.84 -0.75
N PHE A 249 12.94 -15.32 -0.29
CA PHE A 249 12.47 -15.49 1.09
C PHE A 249 12.37 -16.97 1.50
N ASP A 250 12.05 -17.84 0.54
CA ASP A 250 12.02 -19.29 0.72
C ASP A 250 13.34 -19.86 1.26
N ALA A 251 14.49 -19.31 0.85
CA ALA A 251 15.78 -19.84 1.29
C ALA A 251 15.95 -19.70 2.82
N ASP A 252 15.49 -18.59 3.38
CA ASP A 252 15.53 -18.34 4.82
C ASP A 252 14.53 -19.24 5.58
N VAL A 253 13.33 -19.43 5.03
CA VAL A 253 12.32 -20.37 5.57
C VAL A 253 12.90 -21.78 5.72
N TRP A 254 13.57 -22.29 4.69
CA TRP A 254 14.17 -23.61 4.73
C TRP A 254 15.32 -23.69 5.73
N LYS A 255 16.22 -22.71 5.74
CA LYS A 255 17.35 -22.65 6.68
C LYS A 255 16.87 -22.64 8.13
N GLU A 256 15.90 -21.79 8.47
CA GLU A 256 15.35 -21.73 9.83
C GLU A 256 14.58 -23.00 10.23
N SER A 257 13.98 -23.66 9.24
CA SER A 257 13.34 -24.97 9.40
C SER A 257 14.36 -26.11 9.53
N GLY A 258 15.67 -25.83 9.42
CA GLY A 258 16.75 -26.83 9.53
C GLY A 258 16.87 -27.75 8.31
N LEU A 259 16.33 -27.34 7.16
CA LEU A 259 16.43 -28.07 5.89
C LEU A 259 17.66 -27.59 5.11
N LYS A 260 18.27 -28.51 4.35
CA LYS A 260 19.39 -28.15 3.47
C LYS A 260 18.89 -27.41 2.24
N VAL A 261 19.62 -26.36 1.84
CA VAL A 261 19.30 -25.52 0.68
C VAL A 261 20.54 -25.27 -0.15
N MET A 262 20.39 -25.35 -1.47
CA MET A 262 21.31 -24.81 -2.45
C MET A 262 20.67 -23.59 -3.11
N GLU A 263 21.32 -22.43 -3.01
CA GLU A 263 20.87 -21.19 -3.63
C GLU A 263 21.49 -20.99 -5.02
N GLN A 264 20.64 -20.97 -6.05
CA GLN A 264 21.04 -20.71 -7.42
C GLN A 264 21.15 -19.20 -7.67
N ALA A 265 22.38 -18.73 -7.91
CA ALA A 265 22.66 -17.37 -8.34
C ALA A 265 22.23 -17.12 -9.80
N GLY A 266 21.81 -15.89 -10.10
CA GLY A 266 21.45 -15.50 -11.48
C GLY A 266 20.13 -16.11 -11.95
N ASP A 267 20.17 -16.84 -13.07
CA ASP A 267 18.97 -17.48 -13.63
C ASP A 267 18.58 -18.73 -12.82
N TRP A 268 17.60 -18.57 -11.93
CA TRP A 268 17.07 -19.64 -11.11
C TRP A 268 16.46 -20.80 -11.93
N LYS A 269 16.08 -20.58 -13.20
CA LYS A 269 15.52 -21.64 -14.05
C LYS A 269 16.51 -22.75 -14.35
N GLN A 270 17.81 -22.52 -14.12
CA GLN A 270 18.84 -23.57 -14.18
C GLN A 270 18.59 -24.70 -13.16
N LEU A 271 17.76 -24.46 -12.12
CA LEU A 271 17.34 -25.50 -11.18
C LEU A 271 16.58 -26.65 -11.85
N TYR A 272 15.79 -26.40 -12.91
CA TYR A 272 15.04 -27.46 -13.59
C TYR A 272 15.96 -28.53 -14.21
N PRO A 273 16.91 -28.19 -15.11
CA PRO A 273 17.83 -29.19 -15.67
C PRO A 273 18.78 -29.76 -14.60
N MET A 274 19.18 -28.99 -13.58
CA MET A 274 20.00 -29.51 -12.47
C MET A 274 19.28 -30.61 -11.70
N LEU A 275 17.99 -30.40 -11.39
CA LEU A 275 17.14 -31.37 -10.73
C LEU A 275 16.92 -32.60 -11.62
N ALA A 276 16.53 -32.40 -12.88
CA ALA A 276 16.26 -33.50 -13.82
C ALA A 276 17.48 -34.40 -14.04
N SER A 277 18.67 -33.80 -14.13
CA SER A 277 19.93 -34.54 -14.27
C SER A 277 20.47 -35.12 -12.95
N LYS A 278 19.84 -34.81 -11.81
CA LYS A 278 20.31 -35.17 -10.46
C LYS A 278 21.75 -34.74 -10.19
N THR A 279 22.19 -33.66 -10.82
CA THR A 279 23.54 -33.13 -10.68
C THR A 279 23.59 -32.02 -9.63
N ARG A 280 24.80 -31.71 -9.14
CA ARG A 280 25.08 -30.55 -8.27
C ARG A 280 24.36 -30.54 -6.91
N GLY A 281 23.87 -31.69 -6.47
CA GLY A 281 23.37 -31.89 -5.10
C GLY A 281 22.05 -31.16 -4.82
N VAL A 282 21.15 -31.08 -5.81
CA VAL A 282 19.76 -30.64 -5.62
C VAL A 282 18.84 -31.84 -5.80
N ASP A 283 17.99 -32.10 -4.81
CA ASP A 283 17.11 -33.28 -4.79
C ASP A 283 15.63 -32.94 -5.01
N TYR A 284 15.24 -31.70 -4.73
CA TYR A 284 13.89 -31.21 -5.00
C TYR A 284 13.86 -29.70 -5.18
N PHE A 285 12.85 -29.20 -5.87
CA PHE A 285 12.60 -27.77 -6.06
C PHE A 285 11.19 -27.42 -5.58
N PRO A 286 11.03 -26.77 -4.41
CA PRO A 286 9.73 -26.35 -3.91
C PRO A 286 9.17 -25.16 -4.70
N ARG A 287 7.94 -25.28 -5.18
CA ARG A 287 7.22 -24.27 -5.97
C ARG A 287 5.87 -23.97 -5.33
N GLY A 288 5.33 -22.77 -5.57
CA GLY A 288 4.00 -22.42 -5.08
C GLY A 288 2.92 -23.24 -5.75
N ALA A 289 1.82 -23.51 -5.04
CA ALA A 289 0.66 -24.21 -5.60
C ALA A 289 0.08 -23.53 -6.86
N THR A 290 0.22 -22.21 -6.98
CA THR A 290 -0.20 -21.42 -8.15
C THR A 290 0.73 -21.55 -9.36
N GLU A 291 1.93 -22.11 -9.20
CA GLU A 291 2.99 -22.10 -10.22
C GLU A 291 3.35 -23.50 -10.71
N ILE A 292 3.40 -24.47 -9.78
CA ILE A 292 4.05 -25.76 -9.98
C ILE A 292 3.48 -26.58 -11.15
N VAL A 293 2.18 -26.53 -11.41
CA VAL A 293 1.55 -27.37 -12.44
C VAL A 293 2.01 -26.96 -13.84
N ALA A 294 2.02 -25.66 -14.13
CA ALA A 294 2.50 -25.15 -15.40
C ALA A 294 4.01 -25.41 -15.56
N GLU A 295 4.78 -25.28 -14.48
CA GLU A 295 6.22 -25.54 -14.48
C GLU A 295 6.55 -27.02 -14.66
N ALA A 296 5.78 -27.94 -14.07
CA ALA A 296 5.92 -29.37 -14.29
C ALA A 296 5.62 -29.75 -15.75
N HIS A 297 4.56 -29.20 -16.34
CA HIS A 297 4.25 -29.44 -17.75
C HIS A 297 5.36 -28.95 -18.69
N ALA A 298 6.04 -27.86 -18.34
CA ALA A 298 7.17 -27.34 -19.12
C ALA A 298 8.47 -28.14 -18.91
N ASN A 299 8.54 -29.03 -17.92
CA ASN A 299 9.73 -29.81 -17.56
C ASN A 299 9.37 -31.29 -17.37
N PRO A 300 9.17 -32.06 -18.46
CA PRO A 300 8.57 -33.41 -18.42
C PRO A 300 9.42 -34.50 -17.74
N ASP A 301 10.69 -34.21 -17.49
CA ASP A 301 11.62 -35.07 -16.74
C ASP A 301 11.47 -34.92 -15.22
N LEU A 302 10.63 -33.98 -14.78
CA LEU A 302 10.29 -33.75 -13.38
C LEU A 302 8.88 -34.26 -13.09
N ALA A 303 8.66 -34.66 -11.85
CA ALA A 303 7.37 -35.04 -11.31
C ALA A 303 6.98 -34.09 -10.17
N ILE A 304 5.67 -33.89 -10.01
CA ILE A 304 5.13 -33.25 -8.80
C ILE A 304 5.07 -34.33 -7.73
N GLU A 305 5.79 -34.12 -6.62
CA GLU A 305 5.74 -35.04 -5.49
C GLU A 305 4.27 -35.18 -5.02
N PRO A 306 3.75 -36.41 -4.81
CA PRO A 306 2.30 -36.63 -4.68
C PRO A 306 1.72 -36.41 -3.27
N ARG A 307 2.51 -36.48 -2.20
CA ARG A 307 2.00 -36.67 -0.83
C ARG A 307 2.20 -35.50 0.10
N LEU A 308 3.25 -34.71 -0.07
CA LEU A 308 3.68 -33.70 0.90
C LEU A 308 3.23 -32.31 0.48
N LEU A 309 2.93 -31.50 1.48
CA LEU A 309 2.66 -30.08 1.33
C LEU A 309 3.44 -29.31 2.39
N LEU A 310 4.44 -28.54 1.98
CA LEU A 310 5.23 -27.72 2.90
C LEU A 310 4.55 -26.36 3.03
N VAL A 311 4.19 -25.94 4.24
CA VAL A 311 3.36 -24.75 4.44
C VAL A 311 4.02 -23.77 5.38
N TYR A 312 4.07 -22.51 4.98
CA TYR A 312 4.37 -21.40 5.89
C TYR A 312 3.49 -20.18 5.56
N PRO A 313 3.11 -19.35 6.57
CA PRO A 313 2.22 -18.22 6.34
C PRO A 313 2.87 -17.13 5.47
N ARG A 314 2.52 -17.09 4.19
CA ARG A 314 2.97 -16.04 3.28
C ARG A 314 2.04 -15.86 2.10
N ASP A 315 2.01 -14.64 1.58
CA ASP A 315 1.37 -14.32 0.31
C ASP A 315 2.23 -13.35 -0.51
N PHE A 316 1.93 -13.25 -1.80
CA PHE A 316 2.31 -12.12 -2.61
C PHE A 316 1.56 -10.88 -2.15
N GLY A 317 2.24 -9.75 -2.17
CA GLY A 317 1.66 -8.41 -2.02
C GLY A 317 2.08 -7.54 -3.19
N PHE A 318 1.29 -6.51 -3.49
CA PHE A 318 1.72 -5.50 -4.44
C PHE A 318 2.71 -4.53 -3.79
N TYR A 319 3.70 -4.11 -4.55
CA TYR A 319 4.64 -3.07 -4.20
C TYR A 319 4.54 -1.95 -5.23
N LEU A 320 4.24 -0.76 -4.75
CA LEU A 320 4.23 0.46 -5.52
C LEU A 320 5.64 1.06 -5.56
N SER A 321 6.02 1.62 -6.70
CA SER A 321 7.17 2.49 -6.77
C SER A 321 6.91 3.77 -5.97
N LYS A 322 7.97 4.38 -5.41
CA LYS A 322 7.85 5.57 -4.54
C LYS A 322 7.06 6.72 -5.17
N PRO A 323 7.20 7.04 -6.47
CA PRO A 323 6.41 8.09 -7.10
C PRO A 323 4.89 7.82 -7.10
N HIS A 324 4.48 6.55 -6.99
CA HIS A 324 3.08 6.12 -7.05
C HIS A 324 2.51 5.76 -5.66
N ALA A 325 3.21 6.11 -4.59
CA ALA A 325 2.80 5.80 -3.20
C ALA A 325 1.37 6.26 -2.86
N ALA A 326 0.90 7.34 -3.48
CA ALA A 326 -0.44 7.88 -3.27
C ALA A 326 -1.57 6.91 -3.68
N LEU A 327 -1.29 5.92 -4.53
CA LEU A 327 -2.26 4.91 -4.95
C LEU A 327 -2.50 3.82 -3.91
N LYS A 328 -1.62 3.68 -2.89
CA LYS A 328 -1.72 2.63 -1.87
C LYS A 328 -3.12 2.53 -1.24
N PRO A 329 -3.70 3.57 -0.63
CA PRO A 329 -5.01 3.46 0.02
C PRO A 329 -6.13 3.11 -0.97
N VAL A 330 -6.05 3.59 -2.21
CA VAL A 330 -7.04 3.30 -3.27
C VAL A 330 -7.00 1.82 -3.64
N ILE A 331 -5.78 1.29 -3.87
CA ILE A 331 -5.57 -0.12 -4.21
C ILE A 331 -5.97 -1.04 -3.05
N GLU A 332 -5.59 -0.73 -1.81
CA GLU A 332 -5.98 -1.52 -0.65
C GLU A 332 -7.51 -1.58 -0.49
N ALA A 333 -8.20 -0.44 -0.58
CA ALA A 333 -9.66 -0.40 -0.50
C ALA A 333 -10.35 -1.15 -1.65
N ALA A 334 -9.79 -1.09 -2.86
CA ALA A 334 -10.30 -1.84 -4.00
C ALA A 334 -10.15 -3.36 -3.81
N LEU A 335 -8.97 -3.81 -3.38
CA LEU A 335 -8.69 -5.22 -3.13
C LEU A 335 -9.48 -5.79 -1.96
N GLU A 336 -9.65 -5.03 -0.88
CA GLU A 336 -10.47 -5.42 0.27
C GLU A 336 -11.94 -5.65 -0.15
N LYS A 337 -12.50 -4.77 -0.98
CA LYS A 337 -13.86 -4.95 -1.53
C LYS A 337 -13.93 -6.12 -2.51
N ALA A 338 -12.90 -6.34 -3.32
CA ALA A 338 -12.82 -7.49 -4.22
C ALA A 338 -12.77 -8.82 -3.45
N GLU A 339 -12.09 -8.85 -2.30
CA GLU A 339 -12.09 -10.02 -1.41
C GLU A 339 -13.49 -10.24 -0.81
N LYS A 340 -14.07 -9.22 -0.19
CA LYS A 340 -15.39 -9.29 0.46
C LYS A 340 -16.53 -9.65 -0.49
N SER A 341 -16.47 -9.17 -1.74
CA SER A 341 -17.47 -9.49 -2.77
C SER A 341 -17.31 -10.88 -3.37
N GLY A 342 -16.21 -11.59 -3.11
CA GLY A 342 -15.89 -12.87 -3.72
C GLY A 342 -15.25 -12.79 -5.12
N LEU A 343 -15.02 -11.58 -5.63
CA LEU A 343 -14.34 -11.35 -6.91
C LEU A 343 -12.95 -11.99 -6.91
N GLN A 344 -12.16 -11.79 -5.86
CA GLN A 344 -10.83 -12.38 -5.76
C GLN A 344 -10.88 -13.91 -5.80
N LYS A 345 -11.79 -14.52 -5.04
CA LYS A 345 -11.99 -15.98 -5.01
C LYS A 345 -12.39 -16.52 -6.39
N LYS A 346 -13.27 -15.80 -7.11
CA LYS A 346 -13.66 -16.15 -8.48
C LYS A 346 -12.46 -16.13 -9.43
N LEU A 347 -11.62 -15.10 -9.37
CA LEU A 347 -10.42 -15.00 -10.20
C LEU A 347 -9.38 -16.08 -9.85
N ILE A 348 -9.21 -16.42 -8.57
CA ILE A 348 -8.35 -17.55 -8.18
C ILE A 348 -8.86 -18.86 -8.80
N ALA A 349 -10.16 -19.11 -8.75
CA ALA A 349 -10.76 -20.29 -9.36
C ALA A 349 -10.60 -20.31 -10.89
N GLU A 350 -10.76 -19.15 -11.54
CA GLU A 350 -10.59 -19.01 -13.00
C GLU A 350 -9.14 -19.31 -13.44
N PHE A 351 -8.14 -18.74 -12.76
CA PHE A 351 -6.75 -18.84 -13.19
C PHE A 351 -6.02 -20.08 -12.66
N PHE A 352 -6.32 -20.48 -11.43
CA PHE A 352 -5.58 -21.53 -10.73
C PHE A 352 -6.44 -22.72 -10.33
N GLY A 353 -7.77 -22.66 -10.49
CA GLY A 353 -8.68 -23.69 -9.98
C GLY A 353 -8.38 -25.10 -10.52
N ALA A 354 -8.13 -25.22 -11.83
CA ALA A 354 -7.78 -26.50 -12.45
C ALA A 354 -6.44 -27.04 -11.92
N SER A 355 -5.42 -26.18 -11.83
CA SER A 355 -4.10 -26.54 -11.30
C SER A 355 -4.17 -26.93 -9.82
N ILE A 356 -4.90 -26.18 -9.00
CA ILE A 356 -5.06 -26.47 -7.57
C ILE A 356 -5.83 -27.79 -7.36
N ALA A 357 -6.86 -28.03 -8.17
CA ALA A 357 -7.63 -29.27 -8.11
C ALA A 357 -6.75 -30.48 -8.44
N SER A 358 -5.89 -30.40 -9.46
CA SER A 358 -5.00 -31.52 -9.83
C SER A 358 -3.95 -31.82 -8.76
N LEU A 359 -3.55 -30.82 -7.97
CA LEU A 359 -2.60 -31.00 -6.86
C LEU A 359 -3.18 -31.78 -5.69
N ASN A 360 -4.50 -31.96 -5.58
CA ASN A 360 -5.16 -32.66 -4.48
C ASN A 360 -4.69 -32.18 -3.10
N ILE A 361 -4.54 -30.86 -2.92
CA ILE A 361 -3.91 -30.24 -1.74
C ILE A 361 -4.48 -30.76 -0.42
N ASN A 362 -5.80 -30.93 -0.34
CA ASN A 362 -6.49 -31.39 0.88
C ASN A 362 -6.20 -32.85 1.27
N LYS A 363 -5.58 -33.65 0.38
CA LYS A 363 -5.21 -35.05 0.63
C LYS A 363 -3.73 -35.21 0.99
N ARG A 364 -2.95 -34.12 0.93
CA ARG A 364 -1.52 -34.12 1.23
C ARG A 364 -1.26 -34.06 2.73
N ILE A 365 -0.12 -34.59 3.15
CA ILE A 365 0.42 -34.45 4.49
C ILE A 365 1.01 -33.05 4.62
N VAL A 366 0.43 -32.25 5.49
CA VAL A 366 0.88 -30.89 5.76
C VAL A 366 2.09 -30.91 6.70
N ILE A 367 3.21 -30.38 6.22
CA ILE A 367 4.43 -30.18 6.98
C ILE A 367 4.60 -28.67 7.21
N PRO A 368 4.32 -28.16 8.42
CA PRO A 368 4.52 -26.75 8.72
C PRO A 368 6.02 -26.42 8.76
N LEU A 369 6.41 -25.33 8.09
CA LEU A 369 7.76 -24.76 8.12
C LEU A 369 7.80 -23.51 9.00
N LYS A 370 8.98 -23.18 9.52
CA LYS A 370 9.20 -21.93 10.26
C LYS A 370 9.12 -20.72 9.34
N ASN A 371 8.71 -19.57 9.89
CA ASN A 371 8.56 -18.33 9.14
C ASN A 371 9.42 -17.21 9.76
N PRO A 372 10.56 -16.85 9.14
CA PRO A 372 11.55 -15.89 9.67
C PRO A 372 11.02 -14.52 10.06
N THR A 373 9.88 -14.13 9.51
CA THR A 373 9.32 -12.78 9.64
C THR A 373 7.86 -12.76 10.04
N ALA A 374 7.32 -13.89 10.53
CA ALA A 374 6.03 -13.87 11.23
C ALA A 374 6.24 -13.22 12.60
N ASN A 375 6.15 -11.88 12.64
CA ASN A 375 5.78 -11.17 13.86
C ASN A 375 4.28 -11.31 14.09
#